data_AF-A0A3C0XZ39-F1
#
_entry.id   AF-A0A3C0XZ39-F1
#
_cell.length_a   1.000
_cell.length_b   1.000
_cell.length_c   1.000
_cell.angle_alpha   90.00
_cell.angle_beta   90.00
_cell.angle_gamma   90.00
#
_symmetry.space_group_name_H-M   'P 1'
#
loop_
_entity.id
_entity.type
_entity.pdbx_description
1 polymer ?
#
loop_
_entity_poly.entity_id
_entity_poly.type
_entity_poly.pdbx_seq_one_letter_code
_entity_poly.pdbx_strand_id
1 'polypeptide(L)'
;MKSNTFGAKQIAMTGVLLAICIVSQFFKNLSIFITGPVVNTCIILAVLMINLACGIILSVITPVTAYLIAASPVMMAVPGIIPLIMTGNIVLAVSVHFLMKKDVVAGGRSAGGIKSYIMAVICAALKGGVMGLTISLWLLPTFIPAESPMRAKLPVFQMTFSLFQFITALIGFVYVFIIWAVVRRESSYTE
;
A
#
# COMPACT_ATOMS: atom_id res chain seq x y z
N MET A 1 -12.19 28.25 -10.87
CA MET A 1 -12.02 27.28 -9.76
C MET A 1 -12.56 25.92 -10.20
N LYS A 2 -11.72 24.90 -10.36
CA LYS A 2 -12.17 23.53 -10.69
C LYS A 2 -12.80 22.95 -9.41
N SER A 3 -14.10 22.69 -9.39
CA SER A 3 -14.77 22.24 -8.16
C SER A 3 -14.21 20.87 -7.75
N ASN A 4 -13.66 20.80 -6.54
CA ASN A 4 -13.18 19.57 -5.91
C ASN A 4 -14.36 18.75 -5.36
N THR A 5 -15.44 18.61 -6.14
CA THR A 5 -16.57 17.79 -5.70
C THR A 5 -16.16 16.33 -5.87
N PHE A 6 -16.13 15.60 -4.76
CA PHE A 6 -15.90 14.16 -4.74
C PHE A 6 -17.08 13.48 -5.47
N GLY A 7 -16.93 13.30 -6.79
CA GLY A 7 -18.03 12.89 -7.66
C GLY A 7 -18.41 11.42 -7.45
N ALA A 8 -19.65 11.05 -7.79
CA ALA A 8 -20.15 9.68 -7.65
C ALA A 8 -19.21 8.62 -8.26
N LYS A 9 -18.56 8.92 -9.40
CA LYS A 9 -17.56 8.06 -10.03
C LYS A 9 -16.34 7.79 -9.14
N GLN A 10 -15.82 8.81 -8.43
CA GLN A 10 -14.66 8.67 -7.55
C GLN A 10 -15.00 7.82 -6.33
N ILE A 11 -16.20 8.02 -5.78
CA ILE A 11 -16.73 7.20 -4.67
C ILE A 11 -16.85 5.74 -5.13
N ALA A 12 -17.49 5.49 -6.26
CA ALA A 12 -17.68 4.14 -6.79
C ALA A 12 -16.34 3.42 -7.02
N MET A 13 -15.38 4.06 -7.71
CA MET A 13 -14.06 3.47 -7.96
C MET A 13 -13.28 3.21 -6.66
N THR A 14 -13.32 4.14 -5.70
CA THR A 14 -12.68 3.95 -4.39
C THR A 14 -13.34 2.82 -3.62
N GLY A 15 -14.67 2.71 -3.68
CA GLY A 15 -15.43 1.62 -3.07
C GLY A 15 -15.06 0.24 -3.65
N VAL A 16 -14.89 0.13 -4.96
CA VAL A 16 -14.42 -1.11 -5.61
C VAL A 16 -13.01 -1.48 -5.15
N LEU A 17 -12.07 -0.52 -5.15
CA LEU A 17 -10.71 -0.76 -4.67
C LEU A 17 -10.69 -1.17 -3.18
N LEU A 18 -11.54 -0.55 -2.36
CA LEU A 18 -11.69 -0.93 -0.96
C LEU A 18 -12.27 -2.34 -0.81
N ALA A 19 -13.27 -2.71 -1.61
CA ALA A 19 -13.85 -4.05 -1.60
C ALA A 19 -12.80 -5.11 -1.96
N ILE A 20 -11.95 -4.86 -2.96
CA ILE A 20 -10.83 -5.74 -3.31
C ILE A 20 -9.87 -5.89 -2.12
N CYS A 21 -9.52 -4.78 -1.45
CA CYS A 21 -8.71 -4.83 -0.24
C CYS A 21 -9.36 -5.70 0.85
N ILE A 22 -10.65 -5.54 1.11
CA ILE A 22 -11.38 -6.30 2.14
C ILE A 22 -11.42 -7.79 1.80
N VAL A 23 -11.75 -8.15 0.56
CA VAL A 23 -11.73 -9.56 0.12
C VAL A 23 -10.34 -10.16 0.28
N SER A 24 -9.28 -9.39 -0.03
CA SER A 24 -7.91 -9.87 0.17
C SER A 24 -7.60 -10.17 1.65
N GLN A 25 -8.21 -9.45 2.60
CA GLN A 25 -7.91 -9.63 4.04
C GLN A 25 -8.25 -11.02 4.57
N PHE A 26 -9.20 -11.73 3.96
CA PHE A 26 -9.49 -13.13 4.31
C PHE A 26 -8.29 -14.06 4.08
N PHE A 27 -7.39 -13.72 3.15
CA PHE A 27 -6.20 -14.50 2.84
C PHE A 27 -4.96 -14.07 3.64
N LYS A 28 -5.10 -13.11 4.58
CA LYS A 28 -3.97 -12.51 5.30
C LYS A 28 -3.21 -13.50 6.17
N ASN A 29 -3.91 -14.47 6.75
CA ASN A 29 -3.31 -15.52 7.57
C ASN A 29 -2.64 -16.62 6.73
N LEU A 30 -2.91 -16.68 5.42
CA LEU A 30 -2.26 -17.63 4.51
C LEU A 30 -0.90 -17.11 4.07
N SER A 31 -0.84 -15.86 3.62
CA SER A 31 0.43 -15.24 3.22
C SER A 31 0.34 -13.73 3.11
N ILE A 32 1.32 -13.05 3.71
CA ILE A 32 1.53 -11.61 3.54
C ILE A 32 1.87 -11.23 2.09
N PHE A 33 2.43 -12.16 1.32
CA PHE A 33 2.77 -11.96 -0.10
C PHE A 33 1.56 -12.03 -1.03
N ILE A 34 0.38 -12.37 -0.51
CA ILE A 34 -0.88 -12.26 -1.27
C ILE A 34 -1.55 -10.93 -0.94
N THR A 35 -1.79 -10.68 0.34
CA THR A 35 -2.59 -9.52 0.78
C THR A 35 -1.84 -8.20 0.70
N GLY A 36 -0.55 -8.20 1.04
CA GLY A 36 0.29 -7.00 0.98
C GLY A 36 0.34 -6.40 -0.43
N PRO A 37 0.67 -7.18 -1.48
CA PRO A 37 0.70 -6.68 -2.84
C PRO A 37 -0.64 -6.16 -3.33
N VAL A 38 -1.75 -6.86 -3.05
CA VAL A 38 -3.10 -6.43 -3.45
C VAL A 38 -3.45 -5.07 -2.84
N VAL A 39 -3.24 -4.90 -1.53
CA VAL A 39 -3.49 -3.62 -0.86
C VAL A 39 -2.63 -2.50 -1.43
N ASN A 40 -1.35 -2.76 -1.67
CA ASN A 40 -0.43 -1.79 -2.27
C ASN A 40 -0.87 -1.40 -3.68
N THR A 41 -1.27 -2.37 -4.52
CA THR A 41 -1.82 -2.12 -5.86
C THR A 41 -3.05 -1.23 -5.78
N CYS A 42 -4.01 -1.51 -4.90
CA CYS A 42 -5.21 -0.69 -4.74
C CYS A 42 -4.89 0.75 -4.32
N ILE A 43 -3.95 0.96 -3.40
CA ILE A 43 -3.51 2.30 -2.99
C ILE A 43 -2.89 3.04 -4.18
N ILE A 44 -1.96 2.41 -4.89
CA ILE A 44 -1.27 3.02 -6.04
C ILE A 44 -2.27 3.36 -7.15
N LEU A 45 -3.18 2.44 -7.50
CA LEU A 45 -4.23 2.67 -8.50
C LEU A 45 -5.17 3.80 -8.09
N ALA A 46 -5.57 3.88 -6.81
CA ALA A 46 -6.40 4.99 -6.33
C ALA A 46 -5.73 6.35 -6.55
N VAL A 47 -4.42 6.45 -6.28
CA VAL A 47 -3.66 7.69 -6.50
C VAL A 47 -3.55 8.03 -7.98
N LEU A 48 -3.23 7.05 -8.82
CA LEU A 48 -2.98 7.24 -10.26
C LEU A 48 -4.27 7.49 -11.05
N MET A 49 -5.30 6.66 -10.84
CA MET A 49 -6.55 6.69 -11.61
C MET A 49 -7.60 7.68 -11.05
N ILE A 50 -7.56 7.97 -9.75
CA ILE A 50 -8.54 8.82 -9.08
C ILE A 50 -7.87 10.10 -8.57
N ASN A 51 -7.41 10.11 -7.32
CA ASN A 51 -6.73 11.25 -6.69
C ASN A 51 -6.00 10.82 -5.41
N LEU A 52 -5.15 11.71 -4.88
CA LEU A 52 -4.39 11.46 -3.66
C LEU A 52 -5.29 11.19 -2.45
N ALA A 53 -6.40 11.93 -2.31
CA ALA A 53 -7.33 11.77 -1.19
C ALA A 53 -7.90 10.35 -1.14
N CYS A 54 -8.29 9.75 -2.27
CA CYS A 54 -8.76 8.36 -2.33
C CYS A 54 -7.67 7.38 -1.88
N GLY A 55 -6.42 7.60 -2.31
CA GLY A 55 -5.28 6.79 -1.87
C GLY A 55 -5.03 6.87 -0.36
N ILE A 56 -5.17 8.06 0.23
CA ILE A 56 -5.05 8.27 1.68
C ILE A 56 -6.20 7.58 2.42
N ILE A 57 -7.44 7.70 1.94
CA ILE A 57 -8.60 7.03 2.53
C ILE A 57 -8.38 5.51 2.57
N LEU A 58 -7.94 4.90 1.47
CA LEU A 58 -7.60 3.48 1.45
C LEU A 58 -6.44 3.16 2.41
N SER A 59 -5.43 4.03 2.48
CA SER A 59 -4.28 3.84 3.36
C SER A 59 -4.67 3.76 4.83
N VAL A 60 -5.71 4.50 5.24
CA VAL A 60 -6.23 4.52 6.61
C VAL A 60 -7.24 3.41 6.86
N ILE A 61 -8.18 3.17 5.94
CA ILE A 61 -9.24 2.17 6.16
C ILE A 61 -8.68 0.75 6.11
N THR A 62 -7.73 0.47 5.21
CA THR A 62 -7.24 -0.91 4.99
C THR A 62 -6.59 -1.55 6.22
N PRO A 63 -5.77 -0.87 7.04
CA PRO A 63 -5.24 -1.47 8.27
C PRO A 63 -6.31 -1.67 9.34
N VAL A 64 -7.31 -0.77 9.43
CA VAL A 64 -8.42 -0.89 10.38
C VAL A 64 -9.26 -2.13 10.06
N THR A 65 -9.68 -2.28 8.80
CA THR A 65 -10.48 -3.42 8.38
C THR A 65 -9.69 -4.73 8.48
N ALA A 66 -8.39 -4.70 8.14
CA ALA A 66 -7.52 -5.87 8.27
C ALA A 66 -7.31 -6.29 9.74
N TYR A 67 -7.41 -5.36 10.69
CA TYR A 67 -7.40 -5.68 12.12
C TYR A 67 -8.73 -6.32 12.54
N LEU A 68 -9.87 -5.76 12.11
CA LEU A 68 -11.19 -6.29 12.48
C LEU A 68 -11.46 -7.69 11.92
N ILE A 69 -10.95 -8.01 10.72
CA ILE A 69 -11.20 -9.29 10.04
C ILE A 69 -10.13 -10.33 10.39
N ALA A 70 -8.87 -9.92 10.44
CA ALA A 70 -7.72 -10.81 10.53
C ALA A 70 -6.64 -10.22 11.46
N ALA A 71 -7.03 -9.98 12.71
CA ALA A 71 -6.11 -9.57 13.76
C ALA A 71 -5.04 -10.63 13.98
N SER A 72 -3.78 -10.27 13.74
CA SER A 72 -2.64 -11.10 14.08
C SER A 72 -2.27 -10.92 15.57
N PRO A 73 -1.69 -11.93 16.24
CA PRO A 73 -1.29 -11.84 17.65
C PRO A 73 -0.43 -10.61 17.97
N VAL A 74 0.48 -10.23 17.08
CA VAL A 74 1.35 -9.05 17.28
C VAL A 74 0.60 -7.72 17.28
N MET A 75 -0.48 -7.60 16.48
CA MET A 75 -1.31 -6.38 16.45
C MET A 75 -2.22 -6.28 17.68
N MET A 76 -2.65 -7.43 18.22
CA MET A 76 -3.42 -7.45 19.47
C MET A 76 -2.54 -7.05 20.67
N ALA A 77 -1.29 -7.52 20.68
CA ALA A 77 -0.34 -7.20 21.75
C ALA A 77 0.21 -5.78 21.67
N VAL A 78 0.40 -5.25 20.45
CA VAL A 78 0.87 -3.88 20.23
C VAL A 78 -0.04 -3.18 19.23
N PRO A 79 -1.20 -2.63 19.69
CA PRO A 79 -2.14 -1.93 18.82
C PRO A 79 -1.54 -0.70 18.11
N GLY A 80 -0.47 -0.12 18.67
CA GLY A 80 0.30 0.98 18.07
C GLY A 80 0.91 0.66 16.71
N ILE A 81 0.94 -0.62 16.29
CA ILE A 81 1.38 -1.02 14.95
C ILE A 81 0.40 -0.49 13.88
N ILE A 82 -0.91 -0.48 14.17
CA ILE A 82 -1.95 -0.09 13.21
C ILE A 82 -1.74 1.34 12.68
N PRO A 83 -1.61 2.38 13.52
CA PRO A 83 -1.37 3.74 13.02
C PRO A 83 -0.05 3.85 12.25
N LEU A 84 0.99 3.10 12.61
CA LEU A 84 2.25 3.10 11.86
C LEU A 84 2.12 2.41 10.48
N ILE A 85 1.29 1.37 10.36
CA ILE A 85 0.95 0.79 9.04
C ILE A 85 0.20 1.83 8.20
N MET A 86 -0.75 2.57 8.79
CA MET A 86 -1.44 3.65 8.08
C MET A 86 -0.45 4.69 7.59
N THR A 87 0.51 5.11 8.43
CA THR A 87 1.58 6.03 8.04
C THR A 87 2.40 5.48 6.88
N GLY A 88 2.83 4.22 6.92
CA GLY A 88 3.57 3.59 5.82
C GLY A 88 2.78 3.55 4.50
N ASN A 89 1.47 3.24 4.58
CA ASN A 89 0.57 3.28 3.43
C ASN A 89 0.40 4.71 2.87
N ILE A 90 0.27 5.71 3.75
CA ILE A 90 0.18 7.12 3.35
C ILE A 90 1.48 7.57 2.68
N VAL A 91 2.64 7.18 3.20
CA VAL A 91 3.95 7.47 2.58
C VAL A 91 4.01 6.90 1.15
N LEU A 92 3.49 5.70 0.93
CA LEU A 92 3.36 5.14 -0.42
C LEU A 92 2.43 6.00 -1.29
N ALA A 93 1.24 6.33 -0.81
CA ALA A 93 0.27 7.12 -1.58
C ALA A 93 0.81 8.51 -1.97
N VAL A 94 1.45 9.19 -1.01
CA VAL A 94 2.05 10.52 -1.18
C VAL A 94 3.25 10.45 -2.13
N SER A 95 4.16 9.50 -1.93
CA SER A 95 5.34 9.35 -2.80
C SER A 95 4.94 9.05 -4.25
N VAL A 96 3.96 8.18 -4.48
CA VAL A 96 3.42 7.91 -5.82
C VAL A 96 2.81 9.16 -6.45
N HIS A 97 2.07 9.95 -5.66
CA HIS A 97 1.46 11.17 -6.16
C HIS A 97 2.50 12.18 -6.66
N PHE A 98 3.55 12.41 -5.89
CA PHE A 98 4.57 13.40 -6.23
C PHE A 98 5.61 12.89 -7.24
N LEU A 99 6.02 11.62 -7.14
CA LEU A 99 7.12 11.06 -7.95
C LEU A 99 6.66 10.39 -9.25
N MET A 100 5.41 9.91 -9.33
CA MET A 100 4.97 9.09 -10.47
C MET A 100 3.75 9.65 -11.20
N LYS A 101 2.79 10.27 -10.48
CA LYS A 101 1.49 10.62 -11.09
C LYS A 101 1.64 11.53 -12.31
N LYS A 102 2.50 12.55 -12.25
CA LYS A 102 2.70 13.48 -13.37
C LYS A 102 3.30 12.76 -14.58
N ASP A 103 4.35 11.95 -14.39
CA ASP A 103 5.03 11.27 -15.50
C ASP A 103 4.19 10.17 -16.14
N VAL A 104 3.43 9.42 -15.33
CA VAL A 104 2.61 8.28 -15.79
C VAL A 104 1.30 8.74 -16.45
N VAL A 105 0.68 9.80 -15.92
CA VAL A 105 -0.61 10.30 -16.41
C VAL A 105 -0.45 11.40 -17.47
N ALA A 106 0.36 12.43 -17.20
CA ALA A 106 0.47 13.59 -18.10
C ALA A 106 1.53 13.42 -19.19
N GLY A 107 2.56 12.60 -18.96
CA GLY A 107 3.68 12.45 -19.90
C GLY A 107 3.38 11.61 -21.14
N GLY A 108 2.20 10.98 -21.25
CA GLY A 108 1.91 10.01 -22.31
C GLY A 108 2.81 8.77 -22.31
N ARG A 109 3.76 8.68 -21.36
CA ARG A 109 4.76 7.63 -21.32
C ARG A 109 4.11 6.32 -20.88
N SER A 110 4.47 5.26 -21.59
CA SER A 110 4.20 3.89 -21.14
C SER A 110 4.73 3.74 -19.72
N ALA A 111 3.93 3.16 -18.82
CA ALA A 111 4.34 2.86 -17.45
C ALA A 111 5.54 1.87 -17.36
N GLY A 112 6.09 1.43 -18.50
CA GLY A 112 7.31 0.62 -18.60
C GLY A 112 8.60 1.38 -18.89
N GLY A 113 8.65 2.70 -18.71
CA GLY A 113 9.92 3.45 -18.83
C GLY A 113 10.87 3.16 -17.66
N ILE A 114 12.19 3.14 -17.91
CA ILE A 114 13.19 2.87 -16.86
C ILE A 114 13.08 3.82 -15.66
N LYS A 115 12.72 5.08 -15.91
CA LYS A 115 12.45 6.07 -14.85
C LYS A 115 11.27 5.64 -13.97
N SER A 116 10.20 5.07 -14.53
CA SER A 116 9.03 4.59 -13.77
C SER A 116 9.40 3.43 -12.85
N TYR A 117 10.28 2.52 -13.30
CA TYR A 117 10.80 1.44 -12.46
C TYR A 117 11.65 1.97 -11.31
N ILE A 118 12.54 2.92 -11.58
CA ILE A 118 13.36 3.56 -10.54
C ILE A 118 12.47 4.27 -9.51
N MET A 119 11.47 5.03 -9.96
CA MET A 119 10.53 5.71 -9.04
C MET A 119 9.71 4.72 -8.22
N ALA A 120 9.27 3.59 -8.80
CA ALA A 120 8.58 2.54 -8.06
C ALA A 120 9.45 1.93 -6.96
N VAL A 121 10.73 1.67 -7.24
CA VAL A 121 11.69 1.18 -6.23
C VAL A 121 11.86 2.21 -5.10
N ILE A 122 11.99 3.50 -5.44
CA ILE A 122 12.10 4.57 -4.44
C ILE A 122 10.83 4.65 -3.57
N CYS A 123 9.64 4.65 -4.16
CA CYS A 123 8.37 4.65 -3.43
C CYS A 123 8.23 3.45 -2.49
N ALA A 124 8.59 2.25 -2.96
CA ALA A 124 8.58 1.04 -2.14
C ALA A 124 9.59 1.14 -1.00
N ALA A 125 10.80 1.65 -1.27
CA ALA A 125 11.86 1.82 -0.27
C ALA A 125 11.46 2.83 0.80
N LEU A 126 10.81 3.93 0.43
CA LEU A 126 10.29 4.92 1.39
C LEU A 126 9.27 4.28 2.35
N LYS A 127 8.32 3.50 1.82
CA LYS A 127 7.35 2.77 2.67
C LYS A 127 8.06 1.78 3.60
N GLY A 128 8.86 0.88 3.04
CA GLY A 128 9.53 -0.18 3.80
C GLY A 128 10.54 0.36 4.81
N GLY A 129 11.22 1.46 4.47
CA GLY A 129 12.13 2.17 5.35
C GLY A 129 11.40 2.83 6.52
N VAL A 130 10.33 3.60 6.26
CA VAL A 130 9.53 4.23 7.33
C VAL A 130 8.95 3.16 8.26
N MET A 131 8.34 2.11 7.72
CA MET A 131 7.78 1.04 8.57
C MET A 131 8.87 0.23 9.29
N GLY A 132 10.03 0.03 8.65
CA GLY A 132 11.18 -0.63 9.26
C GLY A 132 11.75 0.16 10.43
N LEU A 133 11.94 1.47 10.28
CA LEU A 133 12.46 2.34 11.33
C LEU A 133 11.45 2.48 12.47
N THR A 134 10.18 2.72 12.16
CA THR A 134 9.15 3.03 13.17
C THR A 134 8.60 1.78 13.86
N ILE A 135 8.28 0.71 13.13
CA ILE A 135 7.70 -0.50 13.72
C ILE A 135 8.79 -1.47 14.13
N SER A 136 9.66 -1.85 13.17
CA SER A 136 10.63 -2.93 13.38
C SER A 136 11.72 -2.56 14.38
N LEU A 137 12.31 -1.36 14.26
CA LEU A 137 13.44 -0.96 15.11
C LEU A 137 13.04 -0.19 16.36
N TRP A 138 11.87 0.44 16.39
CA TRP A 138 11.43 1.26 17.52
C TRP A 138 10.25 0.63 18.28
N LEU A 139 9.06 0.55 17.67
CA LEU A 139 7.86 0.16 18.39
C LEU A 139 7.92 -1.28 18.95
N LEU A 140 8.26 -2.26 18.11
CA LEU A 140 8.27 -3.66 18.52
C LEU A 140 9.25 -3.96 19.67
N PRO A 141 10.54 -3.55 19.63
CA PRO A 141 11.46 -3.80 20.73
C PRO A 141 11.10 -3.02 22.01
N THR A 142 10.43 -1.87 21.92
CA THR A 142 9.99 -1.10 23.10
C THR A 142 8.80 -1.74 23.80
N PHE A 143 7.83 -2.29 23.06
CA PHE A 143 6.55 -2.75 23.62
C PHE A 143 6.41 -4.27 23.77
N ILE A 144 7.35 -5.07 23.26
CA ILE A 144 7.36 -6.53 23.46
C ILE A 144 8.30 -6.88 24.64
N PRO A 145 7.77 -7.31 25.80
CA PRO A 145 8.59 -7.67 26.96
C PRO A 145 9.57 -8.80 26.63
N ALA A 146 10.77 -8.72 27.19
CA ALA A 146 11.85 -9.70 26.96
C ALA A 146 11.46 -11.12 27.39
N GLU A 147 10.60 -11.23 28.39
CA GLU A 147 10.13 -12.49 28.99
C GLU A 147 8.93 -13.10 28.25
N SER A 148 8.35 -12.38 27.28
CA SER A 148 7.20 -12.87 26.54
C SER A 148 7.58 -13.93 25.49
N PRO A 149 6.76 -14.97 25.27
CA PRO A 149 6.99 -15.96 24.22
C PRO A 149 7.03 -15.35 22.80
N MET A 150 6.52 -14.13 22.64
CA MET A 150 6.59 -13.38 21.38
C MET A 150 7.99 -12.82 21.09
N ARG A 151 8.88 -12.72 22.08
CA ARG A 151 10.24 -12.20 21.89
C ARG A 151 11.07 -13.08 20.98
N ALA A 152 10.85 -14.40 21.02
CA ALA A 152 11.48 -15.36 20.11
C ALA A 152 11.05 -15.17 18.64
N LYS A 153 9.87 -14.59 18.39
CA LYS A 153 9.36 -14.29 17.05
C LYS A 153 9.63 -12.84 16.62
N LEU A 154 10.28 -12.03 17.46
CA LEU A 154 10.57 -10.64 17.17
C LEU A 154 11.30 -10.44 15.83
N PRO A 155 12.34 -11.22 15.47
CA PRO A 155 13.02 -11.04 14.17
C PRO A 155 12.08 -11.26 12.98
N VAL A 156 11.12 -12.17 13.10
CA VAL A 156 10.12 -12.43 12.06
C VAL A 156 9.18 -11.22 11.92
N PHE A 157 8.71 -10.66 13.03
CA PHE A 157 7.89 -9.45 13.00
C PHE A 157 8.66 -8.24 12.45
N GLN A 158 9.92 -8.08 12.82
CA GLN A 158 10.81 -7.05 12.29
C GLN A 158 10.94 -7.13 10.76
N MET A 159 11.19 -8.32 10.22
CA MET A 159 11.23 -8.56 8.79
C MET A 159 9.86 -8.30 8.11
N THR A 160 8.77 -8.65 8.80
CA THR A 160 7.39 -8.46 8.32
C THR A 160 7.03 -6.99 8.14
N PHE A 161 7.47 -6.12 9.05
CA PHE A 161 7.19 -4.69 8.99
C PHE A 161 8.29 -3.86 8.31
N SER A 162 9.36 -4.50 7.81
CA SER A 162 10.40 -3.83 7.03
C SER A 162 10.52 -4.45 5.64
N LEU A 163 11.30 -5.53 5.50
CA LEU A 163 11.62 -6.12 4.20
C LEU A 163 10.37 -6.57 3.44
N PHE A 164 9.41 -7.18 4.13
CA PHE A 164 8.19 -7.63 3.45
C PHE A 164 7.33 -6.44 3.01
N GLN A 165 7.34 -5.31 3.71
CA GLN A 165 6.64 -4.10 3.25
C GLN A 165 7.26 -3.54 1.97
N PHE A 166 8.59 -3.60 1.86
CA PHE A 166 9.31 -3.23 0.64
C PHE A 166 8.97 -4.18 -0.52
N ILE A 167 9.15 -5.49 -0.32
CA ILE A 167 8.90 -6.50 -1.37
C ILE A 167 7.44 -6.48 -1.83
N THR A 168 6.49 -6.42 -0.90
CA THR A 168 5.08 -6.40 -1.27
C THR A 168 4.68 -5.11 -1.98
N ALA A 169 5.34 -3.98 -1.72
CA ALA A 169 5.12 -2.75 -2.47
C ALA A 169 5.65 -2.87 -3.90
N LEU A 170 6.83 -3.48 -4.09
CA LEU A 170 7.37 -3.77 -5.43
C LEU A 170 6.44 -4.66 -6.25
N ILE A 171 5.95 -5.76 -5.68
CA ILE A 171 4.97 -6.63 -6.35
C ILE A 171 3.70 -5.84 -6.67
N GLY A 172 3.26 -4.97 -5.76
CA GLY A 172 2.13 -4.08 -5.99
C GLY A 172 2.33 -3.18 -7.21
N PHE A 173 3.52 -2.61 -7.40
CA PHE A 173 3.89 -1.84 -8.60
C PHE A 173 3.91 -2.70 -9.86
N VAL A 174 4.40 -3.93 -9.80
CA VAL A 174 4.36 -4.86 -10.95
C VAL A 174 2.92 -5.07 -11.42
N TYR A 175 1.98 -5.32 -10.51
CA TYR A 175 0.56 -5.44 -10.87
C TYR A 175 0.00 -4.15 -11.46
N VAL A 176 0.34 -2.99 -10.90
CA VAL A 176 -0.07 -1.69 -11.46
C VAL A 176 0.44 -1.51 -12.88
N PHE A 177 1.70 -1.85 -13.16
CA PHE A 177 2.26 -1.71 -14.50
C PHE A 177 1.59 -2.63 -15.52
N ILE A 178 1.26 -3.86 -15.13
CA ILE A 178 0.50 -4.79 -15.98
C ILE A 178 -0.89 -4.23 -16.26
N ILE A 179 -1.62 -3.82 -15.22
CA ILE A 179 -2.98 -3.26 -15.35
C ILE A 179 -2.96 -2.00 -16.23
N TRP A 180 -1.99 -1.11 -16.00
CA TRP A 180 -1.86 0.13 -16.76
C TRP A 180 -1.54 -0.11 -18.24
N ALA A 181 -0.71 -1.11 -18.54
CA ALA A 181 -0.43 -1.50 -19.92
C ALA A 181 -1.69 -2.00 -20.65
N VAL A 182 -2.57 -2.75 -19.97
CA VAL A 182 -3.85 -3.22 -20.53
C VAL A 182 -4.82 -2.07 -20.72
N VAL A 183 -5.05 -1.25 -19.69
CA VAL A 183 -6.03 -0.14 -19.74
C VAL A 183 -5.69 0.88 -20.83
N ARG A 184 -4.40 1.17 -21.06
CA ARG A 184 -4.01 2.11 -22.14
C ARG A 184 -4.21 1.53 -23.53
N ARG A 185 -4.08 0.22 -23.74
CA ARG A 185 -4.32 -0.40 -25.04
C ARG A 185 -5.77 -0.23 -25.46
N GLU A 186 -6.70 -0.51 -24.56
CA GLU A 186 -8.14 -0.36 -24.82
C GLU A 186 -8.52 1.09 -25.16
N SER A 187 -7.96 2.06 -24.43
CA SER A 187 -8.21 3.48 -24.71
C SER A 187 -7.78 3.93 -26.11
N SER A 188 -6.76 3.28 -26.70
CA SER A 188 -6.28 3.59 -28.04
C SER A 188 -7.08 2.92 -29.17
N TYR A 189 -7.94 1.94 -28.86
CA TYR A 189 -8.86 1.34 -29.83
C TYR A 189 -10.21 2.06 -29.92
N THR A 190 -10.53 2.89 -28.94
CA THR A 190 -11.79 3.66 -28.85
C THR A 190 -11.69 5.10 -29.37
N GLU A 191 -10.52 5.54 -29.85
CA GLU A 191 -10.30 6.80 -30.57
C GLU A 191 -10.17 6.54 -32.07
#